data_AF-A0A1J4ZTR0-F1
#
_entry.id   AF-A0A1J4ZTR0-F1
#
_cell.length_a   1.000
_cell.length_b   1.000
_cell.length_c   1.000
_cell.angle_alpha   90.00
_cell.angle_beta   90.00
_cell.angle_gamma   90.00
#
_symmetry.space_group_name_H-M   'P 1'
#
loop_
_entity.id
_entity.type
_entity.pdbx_description
1 polymer ?
#
loop_
_entity_poly.entity_id
_entity_poly.type
_entity_poly.pdbx_seq_one_letter_code
_entity_poly.pdbx_strand_id
1 'polypeptide(L)'
;MVDALAARSDVAYLELAPVVQIPESIAEAPAIAPQGVEWGVQKIRADQVWRDFDVNGAGIVVANVDTGVDYTHPALAGKYRGAATGSHDFNWYDPTGTYPTRPGDNNGHGTHTMGTMVGDDGTGNQVGVALLA
;
A
#
# COMPACT_ATOMS: atom_id res chain seq x y z
N MET A 1 26.58 -20.22 17.30
CA MET A 1 26.56 -19.28 16.13
C MET A 1 26.22 -17.86 16.58
N VAL A 2 25.13 -17.67 17.33
CA VAL A 2 24.76 -16.36 17.90
C VAL A 2 25.85 -15.80 18.82
N ASP A 3 26.42 -16.60 19.72
CA ASP A 3 27.47 -16.14 20.65
C ASP A 3 28.75 -15.66 19.93
N ALA A 4 29.12 -16.33 18.83
CA ALA A 4 30.27 -15.95 18.03
C ALA A 4 30.04 -14.64 17.26
N LEU A 5 28.80 -14.35 16.86
CA LEU A 5 28.41 -13.07 16.27
C LEU A 5 28.40 -11.95 17.32
N ALA A 6 27.84 -12.22 18.50
CA ALA A 6 27.75 -11.26 19.61
C ALA A 6 29.13 -10.83 20.13
N ALA A 7 30.13 -11.71 20.04
CA ALA A 7 31.49 -11.43 20.50
C ALA A 7 32.32 -10.55 19.55
N ARG A 8 31.82 -10.22 18.35
CA ARG A 8 32.56 -9.37 17.42
C ARG A 8 32.56 -7.92 17.89
N SER A 9 33.70 -7.26 17.82
CA SER A 9 33.85 -5.85 18.23
C SER A 9 33.05 -4.86 17.37
N ASP A 10 32.59 -5.27 16.18
CA ASP A 10 31.77 -4.48 15.28
C ASP A 10 30.26 -4.74 15.42
N VAL A 11 29.84 -5.57 16.39
CA VAL A 11 28.44 -5.84 16.71
C VAL A 11 28.06 -5.13 17.99
N ALA A 12 27.13 -4.17 17.90
CA ALA A 12 26.65 -3.41 19.05
C ALA A 12 25.63 -4.19 19.91
N TYR A 13 24.69 -4.90 19.26
CA TYR A 13 23.73 -5.78 19.92
C TYR A 13 23.13 -6.78 18.91
N LEU A 14 22.48 -7.82 19.43
CA LEU A 14 21.68 -8.78 18.64
C LEU A 14 20.26 -8.80 19.21
N GLU A 15 19.28 -8.82 18.33
CA GLU A 15 17.87 -8.98 18.67
C GLU A 15 17.25 -10.03 17.76
N LEU A 16 16.32 -10.83 18.30
CA LEU A 16 15.51 -11.71 17.48
C LEU A 16 14.46 -10.89 16.75
N ALA A 17 14.25 -11.16 15.46
CA ALA A 17 13.20 -10.51 14.70
C ALA A 17 11.84 -10.79 15.37
N PRO A 18 11.05 -9.75 15.73
CA PRO A 18 9.72 -9.96 16.27
C PRO A 18 8.81 -10.54 15.20
N VAL A 19 7.94 -11.47 15.59
CA VAL A 19 6.90 -12.01 14.70
C VAL A 19 5.66 -11.14 14.86
N VAL A 20 5.28 -10.44 13.79
CA VAL A 20 4.05 -9.66 13.71
C VAL A 20 3.01 -10.47 12.94
N GLN A 21 1.81 -10.59 13.47
CA GLN A 21 0.69 -11.26 12.80
C GLN A 21 -0.15 -10.22 12.08
N ILE A 22 -0.47 -10.50 10.81
CA ILE A 22 -1.45 -9.71 10.06
C ILE A 22 -2.84 -10.16 10.53
N PRO A 23 -3.77 -9.24 10.81
CA PRO A 23 -5.15 -9.60 11.10
C PRO A 23 -5.72 -10.47 9.99
N GLU A 24 -6.43 -11.55 10.33
CA GLU A 24 -7.10 -12.36 9.31
C GLU A 24 -8.12 -11.51 8.54
N SER A 25 -8.13 -11.67 7.22
CA SER A 25 -9.21 -11.10 6.42
C SER A 25 -10.51 -11.84 6.78
N ILE A 26 -11.51 -11.08 7.20
CA ILE A 26 -12.88 -11.59 7.26
C ILE A 26 -13.36 -11.77 5.82
N ALA A 27 -14.00 -12.90 5.54
CA ALA A 27 -14.48 -13.25 4.20
C ALA A 27 -15.19 -12.06 3.53
N GLU A 28 -14.73 -11.71 2.33
CA GLU A 28 -15.36 -10.69 1.50
C GLU A 28 -16.83 -11.03 1.28
N ALA A 29 -17.72 -10.12 1.68
CA ALA A 29 -19.00 -10.03 1.02
C ALA A 29 -18.74 -9.86 -0.49
N PRO A 30 -19.58 -10.41 -1.39
CA PRO A 30 -19.34 -10.32 -2.82
C PRO A 30 -19.03 -8.88 -3.21
N ALA A 31 -17.93 -8.68 -3.94
CA ALA A 31 -17.44 -7.37 -4.33
C ALA A 31 -18.56 -6.61 -5.06
N ILE A 32 -19.11 -5.60 -4.40
CA ILE A 32 -19.93 -4.60 -5.06
C ILE A 32 -18.92 -3.64 -5.68
N ALA A 33 -18.93 -3.54 -7.00
CA ALA A 33 -18.11 -2.54 -7.67
C ALA A 33 -18.45 -1.16 -7.09
N PRO A 34 -17.44 -0.34 -6.76
CA PRO A 34 -17.67 1.03 -6.35
C PRO A 34 -18.61 1.74 -7.33
N GLN A 35 -19.46 2.62 -6.80
CA GLN A 35 -20.35 3.46 -7.61
C GLN A 35 -20.15 4.92 -7.22
N GLY A 36 -18.97 5.46 -7.55
CA GLY A 36 -18.59 6.82 -7.19
C GLY A 36 -17.61 6.90 -6.03
N VAL A 37 -17.81 7.92 -5.18
CA VAL A 37 -17.03 8.12 -3.96
C VAL A 37 -17.46 7.09 -2.92
N GLU A 38 -16.50 6.32 -2.40
CA GLU A 38 -16.75 5.31 -1.38
C GLU A 38 -17.34 5.89 -0.08
N TRP A 39 -18.21 5.12 0.57
CA TRP A 39 -18.94 5.58 1.76
C TRP A 39 -18.00 6.04 2.89
N GLY A 40 -16.86 5.35 3.05
CA GLY A 40 -15.87 5.65 4.09
C GLY A 40 -15.21 7.01 3.86
N VAL A 41 -14.91 7.32 2.60
CA VAL A 41 -14.35 8.60 2.15
C VAL A 41 -15.34 9.74 2.43
N GLN A 42 -16.61 9.56 2.06
CA GLN A 42 -17.67 10.54 2.35
C GLN A 42 -17.87 10.75 3.85
N LYS A 43 -17.84 9.66 4.64
CA LYS A 43 -18.05 9.70 6.08
C LYS A 43 -16.98 10.53 6.80
N ILE A 44 -15.73 10.47 6.35
CA ILE A 44 -14.64 11.30 6.87
C ILE A 44 -14.54 12.66 6.17
N ARG A 45 -15.44 12.95 5.22
CA ARG A 45 -15.53 14.21 4.45
C ARG A 45 -14.30 14.51 3.60
N ALA A 46 -13.58 13.49 3.13
CA ALA A 46 -12.44 13.69 2.26
C ALA A 46 -12.86 14.28 0.90
N ASP A 47 -14.03 13.89 0.39
CA ASP A 47 -14.66 14.45 -0.81
C ASP A 47 -14.90 15.96 -0.72
N GLN A 48 -15.28 16.45 0.46
CA GLN A 48 -15.42 17.88 0.72
C GLN A 48 -14.07 18.59 0.70
N VAL A 49 -13.01 17.95 1.21
CA VAL A 49 -11.66 18.52 1.18
C VAL A 49 -11.15 18.68 -0.25
N TRP A 50 -11.35 17.67 -1.11
CA TRP A 50 -10.99 17.76 -2.52
C TRP A 50 -11.75 18.90 -3.21
N ARG A 51 -13.07 18.98 -2.99
CA ARG A 51 -13.96 19.96 -3.65
C ARG A 51 -13.74 21.39 -3.18
N ASP A 52 -13.62 21.60 -1.87
CA ASP A 52 -13.65 22.94 -1.28
C ASP A 52 -12.25 23.56 -1.14
N PHE A 53 -11.19 22.73 -1.14
CA PHE A 53 -9.81 23.18 -0.90
C PHE A 53 -8.79 22.73 -1.94
N ASP A 54 -9.15 21.87 -2.91
CA ASP A 54 -8.22 21.30 -3.90
C ASP A 54 -7.03 20.56 -3.26
N VAL A 55 -7.26 19.92 -2.10
CA VAL A 55 -6.24 19.14 -1.37
C VAL A 55 -6.57 17.65 -1.51
N ASN A 56 -5.85 16.96 -2.39
CA ASN A 56 -6.17 15.58 -2.83
C ASN A 56 -4.95 14.63 -2.81
N GLY A 57 -3.83 15.07 -2.23
CA GLY A 57 -2.59 14.29 -2.12
C GLY A 57 -1.56 14.55 -3.23
N ALA A 58 -1.86 15.40 -4.21
CA ALA A 58 -0.96 15.69 -5.32
C ALA A 58 0.49 16.01 -4.87
N GLY A 59 1.44 15.27 -5.44
CA GLY A 59 2.88 15.43 -5.17
C GLY A 59 3.38 14.80 -3.86
N ILE A 60 2.52 14.10 -3.11
CA ILE A 60 2.87 13.39 -1.88
C ILE A 60 3.02 11.90 -2.17
N VAL A 61 4.11 11.30 -1.70
CA VAL A 61 4.29 9.84 -1.77
C VAL A 61 3.80 9.19 -0.48
N VAL A 62 2.90 8.23 -0.59
CA VAL A 62 2.46 7.36 0.51
C VAL A 62 3.17 6.02 0.41
N ALA A 63 3.80 5.58 1.51
CA ALA A 63 4.44 4.27 1.62
C ALA A 63 3.57 3.30 2.42
N ASN A 64 3.54 2.04 2.00
CA ASN A 64 2.81 0.95 2.66
C ASN A 64 3.75 -0.19 3.02
N VAL A 65 3.58 -0.73 4.23
CA VAL A 65 4.29 -1.92 4.72
C VAL A 65 3.23 -2.94 5.10
N ASP A 66 2.99 -3.87 4.20
CA ASP A 66 1.86 -4.79 4.25
C ASP A 66 2.20 -6.08 3.48
N THR A 67 1.23 -6.93 3.15
CA THR A 67 1.40 -8.18 2.38
C THR A 67 1.90 -7.97 0.95
N GLY A 68 1.94 -6.73 0.50
CA GLY A 68 2.31 -6.32 -0.85
C GLY A 68 1.23 -5.43 -1.47
N VAL A 69 1.35 -5.16 -2.76
CA VAL A 69 0.33 -4.43 -3.54
C VAL A 69 0.32 -5.01 -4.96
N ASP A 70 -0.86 -5.31 -5.49
CA ASP A 70 -1.03 -5.48 -6.94
C ASP A 70 -0.84 -4.12 -7.63
N TYR A 71 0.39 -3.84 -8.04
CA TYR A 71 0.74 -2.59 -8.72
C TYR A 71 0.12 -2.46 -10.12
N THR A 72 -0.50 -3.53 -10.64
CA THR A 72 -1.22 -3.51 -11.93
C THR A 72 -2.72 -3.31 -11.77
N HIS A 73 -3.22 -3.26 -10.54
CA HIS A 73 -4.63 -3.04 -10.26
C HIS A 73 -5.10 -1.70 -10.88
N PRO A 74 -6.21 -1.64 -11.64
CA PRO A 74 -6.62 -0.44 -12.36
C PRO A 74 -6.72 0.82 -11.50
N ALA A 75 -7.17 0.68 -10.25
CA ALA A 75 -7.28 1.79 -9.31
C ALA A 75 -5.94 2.30 -8.71
N LEU A 76 -4.83 1.59 -8.95
CA LEU A 76 -3.52 1.85 -8.33
C LEU A 76 -2.39 2.03 -9.36
N ALA A 77 -2.48 1.39 -10.52
CA ALA A 77 -1.40 1.30 -11.49
C ALA A 77 -0.89 2.67 -11.98
N GLY A 78 -1.80 3.63 -12.16
CA GLY A 78 -1.46 4.99 -12.57
C GLY A 78 -0.72 5.82 -11.49
N LYS A 79 -0.73 5.35 -10.24
CA LYS A 79 -0.19 6.07 -9.07
C LYS A 79 1.03 5.40 -8.47
N TYR A 80 1.32 4.17 -8.89
CA TYR A 80 2.54 3.53 -8.47
C TYR A 80 3.76 4.36 -8.91
N ARG A 81 4.54 4.86 -7.95
CA ARG A 81 5.69 5.75 -8.21
C ARG A 81 6.69 5.17 -9.22
N GLY A 82 6.85 3.84 -9.24
CA GLY A 82 7.70 3.14 -10.20
C GLY A 82 7.16 3.08 -11.63
N ALA A 83 5.88 3.41 -11.87
CA ALA A 83 5.29 3.44 -13.20
C ALA A 83 5.92 4.53 -14.09
N ALA A 84 6.28 5.67 -13.51
CA ALA A 84 6.91 6.78 -14.24
C ALA A 84 8.30 6.43 -14.80
N THR A 85 9.04 5.55 -14.12
CA THR A 85 10.38 5.12 -14.53
C THR A 85 10.41 3.73 -15.17
N GLY A 86 9.31 2.98 -15.06
CA GLY A 86 9.26 1.56 -15.40
C GLY A 86 10.16 0.69 -14.49
N SER A 87 10.63 1.23 -13.37
CA SER A 87 11.54 0.53 -12.45
C SER A 87 10.92 0.32 -11.08
N HIS A 88 11.15 -0.85 -10.52
CA HIS A 88 10.77 -1.20 -9.15
C HIS A 88 11.84 -0.81 -8.13
N ASP A 89 13.03 -0.43 -8.59
CA ASP A 89 14.14 -0.03 -7.73
C ASP A 89 13.77 1.18 -6.88
N PHE A 90 14.02 1.06 -5.58
CA PHE A 90 13.67 2.06 -4.55
C PHE A 90 12.17 2.35 -4.40
N ASN A 91 11.29 1.78 -5.25
CA ASN A 91 9.84 1.97 -5.24
C ASN A 91 9.07 0.85 -4.54
N TRP A 92 9.73 -0.29 -4.33
CA TRP A 92 9.17 -1.45 -3.67
C TRP A 92 10.29 -2.34 -3.13
N TYR A 93 9.97 -3.13 -2.10
CA TYR A 93 10.87 -4.13 -1.55
C TYR A 93 10.06 -5.28 -0.93
N ASP A 94 10.47 -6.52 -1.18
CA ASP A 94 9.91 -7.70 -0.55
C ASP A 94 10.96 -8.43 0.29
N PRO A 95 10.86 -8.34 1.63
CA PRO A 95 11.76 -9.05 2.53
C PRO A 95 11.51 -10.56 2.59
N THR A 96 10.36 -11.04 2.08
CA THR A 96 9.98 -12.46 2.12
C THR A 96 10.51 -13.25 0.92
N GLY A 97 10.78 -12.57 -0.20
CA GLY A 97 11.20 -13.19 -1.46
C GLY A 97 10.09 -13.88 -2.25
N THR A 98 8.82 -13.68 -1.86
CA THR A 98 7.64 -14.22 -2.55
C THR A 98 7.45 -13.61 -3.94
N TYR A 99 7.80 -12.34 -4.10
CA TYR A 99 7.61 -11.55 -5.32
C TYR A 99 8.95 -10.99 -5.84
N PRO A 100 9.96 -11.82 -6.14
CA PRO A 100 11.37 -11.41 -6.18
C PRO A 100 11.74 -10.37 -7.25
N THR A 101 10.89 -10.11 -8.23
CA THR A 101 11.22 -9.25 -9.39
C THR A 101 10.32 -8.04 -9.56
N ARG A 102 9.16 -8.00 -8.89
CA ARG A 102 8.15 -6.94 -9.07
C ARG A 102 7.15 -6.95 -7.91
N PRO A 103 6.47 -5.83 -7.63
CA PRO A 103 5.41 -5.83 -6.63
C PRO A 103 4.32 -6.84 -6.96
N GLY A 104 3.75 -7.39 -5.91
CA GLY A 104 2.56 -8.22 -5.97
C GLY A 104 2.03 -8.44 -4.57
N ASP A 105 0.85 -9.02 -4.49
CA ASP A 105 0.16 -9.31 -3.23
C ASP A 105 -0.58 -10.64 -3.38
N ASN A 106 -0.22 -11.62 -2.54
CA ASN A 106 -0.83 -12.95 -2.56
C ASN A 106 -1.92 -13.10 -1.49
N ASN A 107 -2.15 -12.07 -0.70
CA ASN A 107 -3.13 -12.06 0.38
C ASN A 107 -4.30 -11.14 0.07
N GLY A 108 -4.04 -9.96 -0.50
CA GLY A 108 -5.03 -8.94 -0.84
C GLY A 108 -5.17 -7.84 0.22
N HIS A 109 -4.74 -8.08 1.46
CA HIS A 109 -4.81 -7.08 2.54
C HIS A 109 -4.08 -5.79 2.16
N GLY A 110 -2.83 -5.89 1.68
CA GLY A 110 -2.04 -4.73 1.29
C GLY A 110 -2.56 -3.97 0.07
N THR A 111 -3.15 -4.67 -0.90
CA THR A 111 -3.83 -4.04 -2.04
C THR A 111 -5.08 -3.28 -1.58
N HIS A 112 -5.86 -3.86 -0.67
CA HIS A 112 -7.03 -3.21 -0.09
C HIS A 112 -6.66 -1.98 0.76
N THR A 113 -5.66 -2.08 1.64
CA THR A 113 -5.20 -0.95 2.46
C THR A 113 -4.62 0.16 1.59
N MET A 114 -3.83 -0.17 0.56
CA MET A 114 -3.35 0.81 -0.41
C MET A 114 -4.49 1.48 -1.18
N GLY A 115 -5.48 0.70 -1.63
CA GLY A 115 -6.69 1.23 -2.28
C GLY A 115 -7.47 2.21 -1.39
N THR A 116 -7.58 1.92 -0.09
CA THR A 116 -8.21 2.82 0.89
C THR A 116 -7.45 4.14 1.02
N MET A 117 -6.12 4.12 0.90
CA MET A 117 -5.31 5.34 0.97
C MET A 117 -5.37 6.15 -0.33
N VAL A 118 -5.15 5.51 -1.48
CA VAL A 118 -4.87 6.22 -2.74
C VAL A 118 -5.66 5.71 -3.94
N GLY A 119 -6.62 4.80 -3.82
CA GLY A 119 -7.32 4.21 -4.97
C GLY A 119 -8.16 5.22 -5.80
N ASP A 120 -8.01 5.19 -7.12
CA ASP A 120 -8.94 5.82 -8.08
C ASP A 120 -8.76 5.12 -9.43
N ASP A 121 -9.86 4.70 -10.06
CA ASP A 121 -9.82 4.07 -11.37
C ASP A 121 -9.88 5.07 -12.53
N GLY A 122 -10.05 6.36 -12.25
CA GLY A 122 -10.15 7.42 -13.25
C GLY A 122 -11.42 7.34 -14.12
N THR A 123 -12.34 6.43 -13.80
CA THR A 123 -13.64 6.26 -14.50
C THR A 123 -14.83 6.58 -13.61
N GLY A 124 -14.55 7.21 -12.46
CA GLY A 124 -15.55 7.76 -11.55
C GLY A 124 -15.56 7.10 -10.19
N ASN A 125 -14.76 6.06 -9.95
CA ASN A 125 -14.71 5.38 -8.66
C ASN A 125 -13.57 5.91 -7.80
N GLN A 126 -13.89 6.84 -6.90
CA GLN A 126 -12.95 7.38 -5.92
C GLN A 126 -12.97 6.54 -4.65
N VAL A 127 -12.01 5.63 -4.54
CA VAL A 127 -11.89 4.67 -3.44
C VAL A 127 -11.03 5.22 -2.31
N GLY A 128 -9.95 5.91 -2.65
CA GLY A 128 -8.93 6.39 -1.73
C GLY A 128 -9.21 7.78 -1.17
N VAL A 129 -8.61 8.07 -0.02
CA VAL A 129 -8.66 9.38 0.64
C VAL A 129 -7.78 10.42 -0.06
N ALA A 130 -6.61 10.01 -0.56
CA ALA A 130 -5.64 10.85 -1.24
C ALA A 130 -5.48 10.39 -2.70
N LEU A 131 -6.50 10.64 -3.51
CA LEU A 131 -6.61 10.09 -4.86
C LEU A 131 -5.59 10.66 -5.88
N LEU A 132 -4.79 11.68 -5.57
CA LEU A 132 -3.70 12.13 -6.45
C LEU A 132 -2.30 11.97 -5.82
N ALA A 133 -2.19 11.22 -4.72
CA ALA A 133 -0.91 10.79 -4.18
C ALA A 133 -0.23 9.74 -5.08
#